data_AF-A0A4Q5QI83-F1
#
_entry.id   AF-A0A4Q5QI83-F1
#
_cell.length_a   1.000
_cell.length_b   1.000
_cell.length_c   1.000
_cell.angle_alpha   90.00
_cell.angle_beta   90.00
_cell.angle_gamma   90.00
#
_symmetry.space_group_name_H-M   'P 1'
#
loop_
_entity.id
_entity.type
_entity.pdbx_description
1 polymer ?
#
loop_
_entity_poly.entity_id
_entity_poly.type
_entity_poly.pdbx_seq_one_letter_code
_entity_poly.pdbx_strand_id
1 'polypeptide(L)' 'IHMCVGNQLARAELRLAFQTLTRRLTGFRTTRGSDSLHWMDNYTAYGPDRMLMTFEVQG' A
#
# COMPACT_ATOMS: atom_id res chain seq x y z
N ILE A 1 -2.36 -28.30 -0.68
CA ILE A 1 -1.94 -28.06 -2.07
C ILE A 1 -2.80 -26.91 -2.63
N HIS A 2 -2.63 -25.70 -2.10
CA HIS A 2 -3.43 -24.53 -2.53
C HIS A 2 -2.53 -23.29 -2.52
N MET A 3 -1.55 -23.29 -3.41
CA MET A 3 -0.75 -22.10 -3.64
C MET A 3 -1.60 -21.07 -4.38
N CYS A 4 -1.41 -19.80 -4.05
CA CYS A 4 -2.07 -18.73 -4.77
C CYS A 4 -1.66 -18.77 -6.25
N VAL A 5 -2.63 -19.09 -7.11
CA VAL A 5 -2.45 -19.14 -8.57
C VAL A 5 -1.97 -17.80 -9.12
N GLY A 6 -2.38 -16.68 -8.48
CA GLY A 6 -2.00 -15.32 -8.85
C GLY A 6 -0.70 -14.82 -8.23
N ASN A 7 0.06 -15.64 -7.49
CA ASN A 7 1.24 -15.17 -6.73
C ASN A 7 2.28 -14.46 -7.61
N GLN A 8 2.50 -14.92 -8.84
CA GLN A 8 3.46 -14.27 -9.74
C GLN A 8 2.96 -12.89 -10.22
N LEU A 9 1.67 -12.78 -10.53
CA LEU A 9 1.06 -11.51 -10.93
C LEU A 9 1.08 -10.51 -9.77
N ALA A 10 0.63 -10.93 -8.58
CA ALA A 10 0.64 -10.09 -7.39
C ALA A 10 2.05 -9.59 -7.03
N ARG A 11 3.07 -10.42 -7.21
CA ARG A 11 4.48 -10.01 -7.02
C ARG A 11 4.92 -8.94 -8.03
N ALA A 12 4.52 -9.08 -9.29
CA ALA A 12 4.82 -8.09 -10.32
C ALA A 12 4.12 -6.76 -10.04
N GLU A 13 2.85 -6.79 -9.62
CA GLU A 13 2.08 -5.61 -9.24
C GLU A 13 2.71 -4.87 -8.05
N LEU A 14 3.01 -5.59 -6.96
CA LEU A 14 3.68 -5.01 -5.79
C LEU A 14 5.03 -4.39 -6.17
N ARG A 15 5.83 -5.09 -6.99
CA ARG A 15 7.12 -4.57 -7.47
C ARG A 15 6.93 -3.26 -8.23
N LEU A 16 6.04 -3.23 -9.23
CA LEU A 16 5.83 -2.05 -10.05
C LEU A 16 5.27 -0.88 -9.23
N ALA A 17 4.29 -1.15 -8.36
CA ALA A 17 3.65 -0.15 -7.52
C ALA A 17 4.67 0.52 -6.60
N PHE A 18 5.40 -0.26 -5.79
CA PHE A 18 6.37 0.31 -4.85
C PHE A 18 7.53 0.99 -5.56
N GLN A 19 8.07 0.39 -6.63
CA GLN A 19 9.15 1.02 -7.41
C GLN A 19 8.72 2.35 -8.04
N THR A 20 7.48 2.46 -8.51
CA THR A 20 7.00 3.68 -9.15
C THR A 20 6.68 4.76 -8.13
N LEU A 21 6.07 4.38 -7.00
CA LEU A 21 5.80 5.30 -5.90
C LEU A 21 7.08 5.90 -5.34
N THR A 22 8.06 5.07 -4.96
CA THR A 22 9.28 5.57 -4.28
C THR A 22 10.28 6.24 -5.22
N ARG A 23 10.19 6.01 -6.53
CA ARG A 23 10.99 6.73 -7.55
C ARG A 23 10.42 8.10 -7.90
N ARG A 24 9.13 8.35 -7.64
CA ARG A 24 8.47 9.61 -8.03
C ARG A 24 8.12 10.47 -6.84
N LEU A 25 7.96 9.85 -5.68
CA LEU A 25 7.45 10.49 -4.48
C LEU A 25 8.38 10.19 -3.30
N THR A 26 8.52 11.17 -2.41
CA THR A 26 9.29 11.09 -1.17
C THR A 26 8.48 11.64 0.00
N GLY A 27 9.04 11.57 1.22
CA GLY A 27 8.45 12.24 2.39
C GLY A 27 7.08 11.71 2.80
N PHE A 28 6.76 10.45 2.49
CA PHE A 28 5.50 9.80 2.84
C PHE A 28 5.25 9.87 4.36
N ARG A 29 4.10 10.44 4.73
CA ARG A 29 3.69 10.58 6.14
C ARG A 29 2.17 10.57 6.28
N THR A 30 1.69 10.03 7.39
CA THR A 30 0.27 10.12 7.77
C THR A 30 -0.10 11.56 8.13
N THR A 31 -1.33 11.96 7.88
CA THR A 31 -1.77 13.37 8.02
C THR A 31 -2.56 13.66 9.30
N ARG A 32 -2.98 12.64 10.04
CA ARG A 32 -3.91 12.72 11.19
C ARG A 32 -3.57 11.75 12.33
N GLY A 33 -2.30 11.37 12.48
CA GLY A 33 -1.89 10.44 13.54
C GLY A 33 -2.59 9.07 13.41
N SER A 34 -3.20 8.59 14.50
CA SER A 34 -3.93 7.31 14.53
C SER A 34 -5.14 7.28 13.60
N ASP A 35 -5.78 8.43 13.36
CA ASP A 35 -7.01 8.52 12.55
C ASP A 35 -6.72 8.53 11.03
N SER A 36 -5.44 8.45 10.64
CA SER A 36 -5.07 8.31 9.24
C SER A 36 -5.31 6.92 8.67
N LEU A 37 -5.45 5.91 9.52
CA LEU A 37 -5.66 4.52 9.10
C LEU A 37 -7.03 4.06 9.54
N HIS A 38 -7.84 3.60 8.60
CA HIS A 38 -9.00 2.79 8.90
C HIS A 38 -8.68 1.35 8.49
N TRP A 39 -8.81 0.45 9.45
CA TRP A 39 -8.51 -0.97 9.26
C TRP A 39 -9.77 -1.70 8.83
N MET A 40 -9.61 -2.66 7.92
CA MET A 40 -10.70 -3.52 7.51
C MET A 40 -11.11 -4.43 8.66
N ASP A 41 -12.40 -4.41 9.01
CA ASP A 41 -13.02 -5.40 9.90
C ASP A 41 -13.45 -6.64 9.10
N ASN A 42 -12.49 -7.33 8.48
CA ASN A 42 -12.76 -8.56 7.73
C ASN A 42 -11.77 -9.69 8.10
N TYR A 43 -12.21 -10.94 7.98
CA TYR A 43 -11.42 -12.13 8.32
C TYR A 43 -10.60 -12.71 7.15
N THR A 44 -10.87 -12.30 5.91
CA THR A 44 -10.30 -12.90 4.70
C THR A 44 -9.00 -12.24 4.24
N ALA A 45 -8.81 -10.95 4.53
CA ALA A 45 -7.63 -10.17 4.19
C ALA A 45 -7.41 -9.05 5.21
N TYR A 46 -6.18 -8.93 5.71
CA TYR A 46 -5.81 -7.92 6.70
C TYR A 46 -5.09 -6.74 6.05
N GLY A 47 -5.58 -5.53 6.31
CA GLY A 47 -4.98 -4.29 5.84
C GLY A 47 -5.88 -3.08 6.07
N PRO A 48 -5.37 -1.86 5.83
CA PRO A 48 -6.18 -0.66 5.86
C PRO A 48 -7.05 -0.57 4.59
N ASP A 49 -8.34 -0.30 4.73
CA ASP A 49 -9.19 0.10 3.58
C ASP A 49 -9.09 1.61 3.28
N ARG A 50 -8.52 2.37 4.22
CA ARG A 50 -8.25 3.80 4.06
C ARG A 50 -6.92 4.16 4.70
N MET A 51 -6.13 4.92 3.95
CA MET A 51 -4.87 5.51 4.42
C MET A 51 -4.79 6.97 3.96
N LEU A 52 -4.97 7.90 4.90
CA LEU A 52 -4.79 9.32 4.67
C LEU A 52 -3.32 9.68 4.85
N MET A 53 -2.66 10.05 3.75
CA MET A 53 -1.25 10.38 3.72
C MET A 53 -0.96 11.59 2.84
N THR A 54 0.22 12.15 3.02
CA THR A 54 0.81 13.15 2.13
C THR A 54 2.20 12.70 1.71
N PHE A 55 2.68 13.27 0.61
CA PHE A 55 3.99 13.01 0.01
C PHE A 55 4.49 14.28 -0.68
N GLU A 56 5.73 14.24 -1.13
CA GLU A 56 6.39 15.27 -1.92
C GLU A 56 6.78 14.66 -3.28
N VAL A 57 6.67 15.42 -4.36
CA VAL A 57 7.08 14.96 -5.70
C VAL A 57 8.59 15.11 -5.81
N GLN A 58 9.28 14.04 -6.22
CA GLN A 58 10.68 14.12 -6.60
C GLN A 58 10.79 14.87 -7.94
N GLY A 59 11.53 15.98 -7.94
CA GLY A 59 11.84 16.78 -9.12
C GLY A 59 12.84 16.13 -10.06
#